data_AF-Q9KF76-F1
#
_entry.id   AF-Q9KF76-F1
#
_cell.length_a   1.000
_cell.length_b   1.000
_cell.length_c   1.000
_cell.angle_alpha   90.00
_cell.angle_beta   90.00
_cell.angle_gamma   90.00
#
_symmetry.space_group_name_H-M   'P 1'
#
loop_
_entity.id
_entity.type
_entity.pdbx_description
1 polymer ?
#
loop_
_entity_poly.entity_id
_entity_poly.type
_entity_poly.pdbx_seq_one_letter_code
_entity_poly.pdbx_strand_id
1 'polypeptide(L)'
;MQLQVMNSPFNEEQVELLNRLLPTLNASQKAWLSGYLTAIQSADTATVLEAVPAAAPAANTAQPVSKEVTILFGSQTGNAQGLAENAGKTLKEQGFQVTVSSMSDFKPNQLKKLKNLLIVVSTHGEGDPPDNALSFHEFLHGRRAPKLEDLRYSVLALGDTSYEFFCKTGKDFDQRLEALGATRLQPCVECDLDFEEPAAKWLEGVITRLSEGQGQTVPAQPTAPEAKAVETVYSRKNPFRAEVLENINLNGRGSNKETRHLELSLEGSGLTYEPGDALGIFPENDPELVDLLLNELKWDANEVVAVDKQGERLPLKEALTSYFEITVLTKKLIQQAAELLDNEKLRALTASENAQQLKAYIDGRDLVDFVRDFGPINASPQEFVSILRKMPPRLYSIASSIAANPEEVHLTIGAVRYHAHGRDRKGVCSILCAERLQPGDTVPMFIQPNKNFKLPESPETPIIMVGPGTGVAPFRSFMQEREEAGATGKSWMFFGDQHFVTDFLYQTEWQKWLKDGVLTRMDVAFSRDTEEKVYVQHRMLEHSKELYKWLEEGAVFYVCGDKTNMAKDVQEALLEIIEKEGGKSREEAEAYLAEMKKQKRYQRDVY
;
A
#
# COMPACT_ATOMS: atom_id res chain seq x y z
N MET A 1 -27.86 53.97 16.72
CA MET A 1 -27.83 55.24 15.96
C MET A 1 -28.33 54.95 14.57
N GLN A 2 -29.37 55.64 14.12
CA GLN A 2 -29.89 55.50 12.75
C GLN A 2 -29.26 56.62 11.92
N LEU A 3 -28.54 56.24 10.87
CA LEU A 3 -27.95 57.18 9.91
C LEU A 3 -29.09 57.91 9.18
N GLN A 4 -28.90 59.18 8.91
CA GLN A 4 -29.77 59.99 8.06
C GLN A 4 -28.89 60.63 6.98
N VAL A 5 -29.47 60.92 5.82
CA VAL A 5 -28.75 61.59 4.72
C VAL A 5 -28.17 62.93 5.20
N MET A 6 -28.88 63.63 6.08
CA MET A 6 -28.45 64.92 6.62
C MET A 6 -27.33 64.83 7.67
N ASN A 7 -27.02 63.64 8.20
CA ASN A 7 -26.03 63.46 9.27
C ASN A 7 -24.90 62.46 8.91
N SER A 8 -24.81 62.05 7.65
CA SER A 8 -23.80 61.11 7.15
C SER A 8 -23.41 61.46 5.71
N PRO A 9 -22.22 61.05 5.23
CA PRO A 9 -21.76 61.37 3.87
C PRO A 9 -22.39 60.48 2.79
N PHE A 10 -23.40 59.67 3.12
CA PHE A 10 -24.01 58.67 2.25
C PHE A 10 -25.31 59.21 1.63
N ASN A 11 -25.59 58.81 0.38
CA ASN A 11 -26.85 59.16 -0.27
C ASN A 11 -28.05 58.38 0.31
N GLU A 12 -29.27 58.71 -0.12
CA GLU A 12 -30.50 58.15 0.45
C GLU A 12 -30.58 56.62 0.40
N GLU A 13 -30.24 56.04 -0.75
CA GLU A 13 -30.21 54.58 -0.95
C GLU A 13 -29.13 53.90 -0.09
N GLN A 14 -27.94 54.50 0.02
CA GLN A 14 -26.84 53.99 0.84
C GLN A 14 -27.16 54.05 2.34
N VAL A 15 -27.80 55.12 2.80
CA VAL A 15 -28.25 55.26 4.20
C VAL A 15 -29.28 54.20 4.54
N GLU A 16 -30.21 53.90 3.63
CA GLU A 16 -31.22 52.86 3.82
C GLU A 16 -30.57 51.47 3.98
N LEU A 17 -29.64 51.13 3.08
CA LEU A 17 -28.90 49.86 3.12
C LEU A 17 -28.04 49.73 4.39
N LEU A 18 -27.32 50.78 4.77
CA LEU A 18 -26.48 50.77 5.97
C LEU A 18 -27.30 50.67 7.26
N ASN A 19 -28.44 51.36 7.33
CA ASN A 19 -29.35 51.25 8.47
C ASN A 19 -30.00 49.88 8.60
N ARG A 20 -30.18 49.16 7.50
CA ARG A 20 -30.71 47.79 7.51
C ARG A 20 -29.62 46.76 7.87
N LEU A 21 -28.38 46.98 7.44
CA LEU A 21 -27.27 46.03 7.63
C LEU A 21 -26.58 46.19 9.00
N LEU A 22 -26.24 47.41 9.42
CA LEU A 22 -25.43 47.62 10.64
C LEU A 22 -26.07 47.06 11.94
N PRO A 23 -27.39 47.05 12.13
CA PRO A 23 -28.02 46.41 13.29
C PRO A 23 -27.93 44.88 13.28
N THR A 24 -27.83 44.24 12.11
CA THR A 24 -27.76 42.76 12.00
C THR A 24 -26.36 42.21 12.26
N LEU A 25 -25.35 43.08 12.39
CA LEU A 25 -23.96 42.68 12.60
C LEU A 25 -23.57 42.66 14.08
N ASN A 26 -22.88 41.60 14.49
CA ASN A 26 -22.27 41.49 15.82
C ASN A 26 -20.92 42.26 15.91
N ALA A 27 -20.33 42.32 17.11
CA ALA A 27 -19.11 43.10 17.36
C ALA A 27 -17.90 42.64 16.52
N SER A 28 -17.72 41.33 16.37
CA SER A 28 -16.61 40.76 15.57
C SER A 28 -16.79 41.06 14.08
N GLN A 29 -18.01 40.98 13.57
CA GLN A 29 -18.32 41.32 12.17
C GLN A 29 -18.11 42.80 11.87
N LYS A 30 -18.46 43.69 12.82
CA LYS A 30 -18.20 45.13 12.71
C LYS A 30 -16.70 45.44 12.70
N ALA A 31 -15.92 44.79 13.56
CA ALA A 31 -14.46 44.95 13.59
C ALA A 31 -13.80 44.46 12.28
N TRP A 32 -14.25 43.31 11.76
CA TRP A 32 -13.76 42.79 10.48
C TRP A 32 -14.09 43.71 9.31
N LEU A 33 -15.34 44.18 9.21
CA LEU A 33 -15.77 45.09 8.14
C LEU A 33 -15.02 46.43 8.18
N SER A 34 -14.76 46.95 9.39
CA SER A 34 -13.93 48.14 9.55
C SER A 34 -12.51 47.93 9.02
N GLY A 35 -11.87 46.80 9.35
CA GLY A 35 -10.53 46.46 8.87
C GLY A 35 -10.48 46.27 7.34
N TYR A 36 -11.51 45.66 6.77
CA TYR A 36 -11.64 45.47 5.32
C TYR A 36 -11.71 46.81 4.57
N LEU A 37 -12.52 47.76 5.05
CA LEU A 37 -12.64 49.10 4.45
C LEU A 37 -11.34 49.92 4.58
N THR A 38 -10.61 49.79 5.70
CA THR A 38 -9.30 50.44 5.88
C THR A 38 -8.22 49.86 4.95
N ALA A 39 -8.24 48.54 4.74
CA ALA A 39 -7.30 47.88 3.83
C ALA A 39 -7.50 48.32 2.38
N ILE A 40 -8.75 48.52 1.95
CA ILE A 40 -9.07 49.01 0.60
C ILE A 40 -8.60 50.45 0.39
N GLN A 41 -8.77 51.33 1.39
CA GLN A 41 -8.26 52.71 1.30
C GLN A 41 -6.73 52.78 1.17
N SER A 42 -6.01 51.79 1.72
CA SER A 42 -4.55 51.71 1.63
C SER A 42 -4.05 51.25 0.26
N ALA A 43 -4.93 50.71 -0.59
CA ALA A 43 -4.58 50.25 -1.95
C ALA A 43 -4.74 51.36 -3.02
N ASP A 44 -5.55 52.40 -2.76
CA ASP A 44 -5.91 53.42 -3.77
C ASP A 44 -5.16 54.78 -3.63
N THR A 45 -4.34 54.98 -2.59
CA THR A 45 -3.54 56.21 -2.43
C THR A 45 -2.05 55.97 -2.62
N ALA A 46 -1.62 55.82 -3.88
CA ALA A 46 -0.22 55.97 -4.26
C ALA A 46 -0.11 56.81 -5.55
N THR A 47 -0.35 58.12 -5.42
CA THR A 47 -0.06 59.12 -6.46
C THR A 47 0.96 60.16 -5.97
N VAL A 48 2.13 60.11 -6.63
CA VAL A 48 3.07 61.16 -7.03
C VAL A 48 3.45 62.25 -6.01
N LEU A 49 4.67 62.15 -5.45
CA LEU A 49 5.55 63.28 -5.16
C LEU A 49 7.03 62.88 -5.34
N GLU A 50 7.76 63.68 -6.10
CA GLU A 50 9.19 63.55 -6.40
C GLU A 50 10.09 63.82 -5.19
N ALA A 51 11.09 62.96 -4.96
CA ALA A 51 12.36 63.31 -4.32
C ALA A 51 13.49 62.35 -4.79
N VAL A 52 14.65 62.94 -5.06
CA VAL A 52 15.90 62.45 -5.67
C VAL A 52 16.61 61.31 -4.89
N PRO A 53 17.56 60.55 -5.51
CA PRO A 53 17.75 59.12 -5.25
C PRO A 53 18.77 58.81 -4.14
N ALA A 54 18.46 57.80 -3.35
CA ALA A 54 19.43 57.05 -2.55
C ALA A 54 19.48 55.61 -3.06
N ALA A 55 20.65 55.18 -3.52
CA ALA A 55 20.89 53.83 -4.01
C ALA A 55 20.78 52.80 -2.88
N ALA A 56 19.91 51.80 -3.07
CA ALA A 56 19.86 50.57 -2.31
C ALA A 56 19.48 49.40 -3.24
N PRO A 57 19.94 48.18 -2.95
CA PRO A 57 20.28 47.17 -3.95
C PRO A 57 19.08 46.45 -4.54
N ALA A 58 19.29 45.86 -5.72
CA ALA A 58 18.31 45.06 -6.44
C ALA A 58 17.73 43.95 -5.55
N ALA A 59 16.47 44.10 -5.17
CA ALA A 59 15.67 42.99 -4.65
C ALA A 59 15.37 42.08 -5.84
N ASN A 60 15.92 40.86 -5.79
CA ASN A 60 15.50 39.75 -6.62
C ASN A 60 13.97 39.66 -6.56
N THR A 61 13.33 39.81 -7.71
CA THR A 61 11.93 39.44 -7.94
C THR A 61 11.80 37.92 -7.81
N ALA A 62 11.66 37.43 -6.58
CA ALA A 62 11.20 36.06 -6.34
C ALA A 62 9.79 35.93 -6.93
N GLN A 63 9.65 35.09 -7.96
CA GLN A 63 8.34 34.76 -8.53
C GLN A 63 7.43 34.18 -7.44
N PRO A 64 6.12 34.49 -7.44
CA PRO A 64 5.19 33.94 -6.48
C PRO A 64 5.18 32.41 -6.60
N VAL A 65 5.58 31.72 -5.52
CA VAL A 65 5.61 30.26 -5.45
C VAL A 65 4.16 29.74 -5.55
N SER A 66 3.87 28.94 -6.58
CA SER A 66 2.54 28.34 -6.75
C SER A 66 2.19 27.44 -5.57
N LYS A 67 0.99 27.63 -5.00
CA LYS A 67 0.42 26.83 -3.91
C LYS A 67 -0.28 25.55 -4.40
N GLU A 68 -0.33 25.32 -5.72
CA GLU A 68 -0.95 24.14 -6.30
C GLU A 68 0.00 22.94 -6.23
N VAL A 69 -0.46 21.83 -5.66
CA VAL A 69 0.30 20.58 -5.56
C VAL A 69 -0.56 19.43 -6.08
N THR A 70 -0.02 18.67 -7.02
CA THR A 70 -0.64 17.42 -7.48
C THR A 70 0.13 16.25 -6.91
N ILE A 71 -0.58 15.30 -6.30
CA ILE A 71 -0.03 14.03 -5.81
C ILE A 71 -0.58 12.91 -6.67
N LEU A 72 0.30 12.21 -7.39
CA LEU A 72 -0.05 11.03 -8.16
C LEU A 72 0.43 9.78 -7.42
N PHE A 73 -0.45 8.79 -7.29
CA PHE A 73 -0.09 7.52 -6.65
C PHE A 73 -0.21 6.32 -7.58
N GLY A 74 0.72 5.38 -7.39
CA GLY A 74 0.68 4.04 -7.96
C GLY A 74 0.74 3.03 -6.82
N SER A 75 -0.28 2.19 -6.68
CA SER A 75 -0.39 1.27 -5.54
C SER A 75 -1.12 -0.01 -5.93
N GLN A 76 -0.58 -1.16 -5.52
CA GLN A 76 -1.27 -2.45 -5.65
C GLN A 76 -2.15 -2.71 -4.42
N THR A 77 -1.55 -2.70 -3.23
CA THR A 77 -2.17 -3.08 -1.94
C THR A 77 -2.64 -1.89 -1.10
N GLY A 78 -2.66 -0.69 -1.66
CA GLY A 78 -3.18 0.52 -1.00
C GLY A 78 -2.16 1.30 -0.16
N ASN A 79 -0.97 0.78 0.16
CA ASN A 79 0.03 1.49 0.98
C ASN A 79 0.42 2.87 0.42
N ALA A 80 0.81 2.91 -0.85
CA ALA A 80 1.18 4.15 -1.53
C ALA A 80 -0.02 5.10 -1.69
N GLN A 81 -1.23 4.56 -1.87
CA GLN A 81 -2.46 5.36 -1.90
C GLN A 81 -2.72 6.03 -0.54
N GLY A 82 -2.67 5.27 0.56
CA GLY A 82 -2.88 5.81 1.90
C GLY A 82 -1.85 6.89 2.27
N LEU A 83 -0.58 6.70 1.90
CA LEU A 83 0.46 7.71 2.07
C LEU A 83 0.18 8.98 1.26
N ALA A 84 -0.28 8.85 0.01
CA ALA A 84 -0.64 9.99 -0.83
C ALA A 84 -1.85 10.76 -0.29
N GLU A 85 -2.88 10.05 0.18
CA GLU A 85 -4.07 10.65 0.80
C GLU A 85 -3.70 11.39 2.09
N ASN A 86 -2.87 10.79 2.95
CA ASN A 86 -2.34 11.42 4.17
C ASN A 86 -1.48 12.64 3.86
N ALA A 87 -0.54 12.54 2.93
CA ALA A 87 0.27 13.67 2.49
C ALA A 87 -0.59 14.82 1.96
N GLY A 88 -1.65 14.50 1.20
CA GLY A 88 -2.59 15.48 0.70
C GLY A 88 -3.39 16.18 1.80
N LYS A 89 -3.81 15.45 2.84
CA LYS A 89 -4.46 16.02 4.02
C LYS A 89 -3.53 16.98 4.75
N THR A 90 -2.30 16.56 5.06
CA THR A 90 -1.30 17.39 5.74
C THR A 90 -0.98 18.66 4.96
N LEU A 91 -0.80 18.56 3.64
CA LEU A 91 -0.53 19.73 2.79
C LEU A 91 -1.72 20.70 2.72
N LYS A 92 -2.96 20.20 2.71
CA LYS A 92 -4.16 21.07 2.79
C LYS A 92 -4.24 21.81 4.12
N GLU A 93 -3.91 21.14 5.23
CA GLU A 93 -3.84 21.76 6.57
C GLU A 93 -2.77 22.87 6.62
N GLN A 94 -1.71 22.76 5.81
CA GLN A 94 -0.67 23.79 5.64
C GLN A 94 -1.04 24.86 4.59
N GLY A 95 -2.27 24.88 4.07
CA GLY A 95 -2.78 25.91 3.17
C GLY A 95 -2.42 25.75 1.69
N PHE A 96 -1.97 24.56 1.27
CA PHE A 96 -1.76 24.24 -0.15
C PHE A 96 -3.06 23.81 -0.83
N GLN A 97 -3.17 24.07 -2.14
CA GLN A 97 -4.25 23.57 -2.98
C GLN A 97 -3.85 22.21 -3.55
N VAL A 98 -4.35 21.12 -2.95
CA VAL A 98 -3.88 19.77 -3.25
C VAL A 98 -4.90 18.94 -4.03
N THR A 99 -4.46 18.37 -5.16
CA THR A 99 -5.16 17.32 -5.89
C THR A 99 -4.46 15.99 -5.68
N VAL A 100 -5.18 14.96 -5.24
CA VAL A 100 -4.65 13.58 -5.11
C VAL A 100 -5.38 12.69 -6.10
N SER A 101 -4.65 11.93 -6.93
CA SER A 101 -5.23 11.08 -7.97
C SER A 101 -4.43 9.80 -8.18
N SER A 102 -5.13 8.71 -8.51
CA SER A 102 -4.50 7.53 -9.12
C SER A 102 -3.83 7.94 -10.43
N MET A 103 -2.69 7.34 -10.75
CA MET A 103 -2.00 7.58 -12.02
C MET A 103 -2.85 7.14 -13.24
N SER A 104 -3.71 6.14 -13.08
CA SER A 104 -4.64 5.67 -14.13
C SER A 104 -5.69 6.71 -14.51
N ASP A 105 -6.06 7.57 -13.56
CA ASP A 105 -7.15 8.54 -13.71
C ASP A 105 -6.60 9.91 -14.14
N PHE A 106 -5.29 10.11 -14.03
CA PHE A 106 -4.61 11.32 -14.42
C PHE A 106 -4.46 11.42 -15.94
N LYS A 107 -4.88 12.55 -16.52
CA LYS A 107 -4.76 12.81 -17.95
C LYS A 107 -3.36 13.35 -18.28
N PRO A 108 -2.51 12.62 -19.03
CA PRO A 108 -1.10 13.03 -19.22
C PRO A 108 -0.90 14.37 -19.94
N ASN A 109 -1.90 14.84 -20.70
CA ASN A 109 -1.86 16.15 -21.35
C ASN A 109 -1.89 17.33 -20.35
N GLN A 110 -2.23 17.10 -19.09
CA GLN A 110 -2.19 18.10 -18.02
C GLN A 110 -0.79 18.25 -17.42
N LEU A 111 0.14 17.33 -17.67
CA LEU A 111 1.45 17.29 -17.01
C LEU A 111 2.26 18.57 -17.21
N LYS A 112 2.26 19.15 -18.41
CA LYS A 112 2.94 20.44 -18.70
C LYS A 112 2.38 21.64 -17.91
N LYS A 113 1.15 21.54 -17.39
CA LYS A 113 0.49 22.63 -16.65
C LYS A 113 0.82 22.60 -15.17
N LEU A 114 1.33 21.47 -14.66
CA LEU A 114 1.63 21.31 -13.25
C LEU A 114 2.86 22.15 -12.86
N LYS A 115 2.82 22.71 -11.65
CA LYS A 115 3.96 23.42 -11.05
C LYS A 115 4.67 22.61 -9.97
N ASN A 116 3.91 21.84 -9.19
CA ASN A 116 4.44 20.93 -8.17
C ASN A 116 3.80 19.55 -8.33
N LEU A 117 4.62 18.51 -8.49
CA LEU A 117 4.20 17.13 -8.61
C LEU A 117 4.87 16.26 -7.54
N LEU A 118 4.08 15.59 -6.72
CA LEU A 118 4.57 14.54 -5.82
C LEU A 118 4.15 13.18 -6.38
N ILE A 119 5.10 12.25 -6.48
CA ILE A 119 4.82 10.87 -6.87
C ILE A 119 4.97 9.98 -5.63
N VAL A 120 3.95 9.17 -5.34
CA VAL A 120 4.02 8.13 -4.30
C VAL A 120 3.74 6.78 -4.95
N VAL A 121 4.74 5.92 -5.07
CA VAL A 121 4.62 4.72 -5.90
C VAL A 121 5.30 3.50 -5.29
N SER A 122 4.59 2.37 -5.26
CA SER A 122 5.19 1.07 -4.91
C SER A 122 5.79 0.37 -6.12
N THR A 123 6.79 -0.47 -5.94
CA THR A 123 7.34 -1.35 -6.98
C THR A 123 6.84 -2.79 -6.80
N HIS A 124 6.59 -3.51 -7.91
CA HIS A 124 5.99 -4.84 -7.91
C HIS A 124 6.83 -5.86 -8.68
N GLY A 125 6.98 -7.07 -8.13
CA GLY A 125 7.56 -8.20 -8.86
C GLY A 125 9.00 -7.94 -9.29
N GLU A 126 9.27 -8.07 -10.60
CA GLU A 126 10.59 -7.86 -11.19
C GLU A 126 10.87 -6.38 -11.49
N GLY A 127 10.42 -5.50 -10.58
CA GLY A 127 10.63 -4.07 -10.68
C GLY A 127 9.60 -3.32 -11.52
N ASP A 128 8.45 -3.93 -11.76
CA ASP A 128 7.36 -3.38 -12.56
C ASP A 128 6.54 -2.34 -11.78
N PRO A 129 5.96 -1.34 -12.47
CA PRO A 129 4.99 -0.45 -11.85
C PRO A 129 3.70 -1.20 -11.45
N PRO A 130 2.96 -0.71 -10.44
CA PRO A 130 1.62 -1.16 -10.13
C PRO A 130 0.69 -1.03 -11.34
N ASP A 131 -0.37 -1.84 -11.40
CA ASP A 131 -1.33 -1.81 -12.52
C ASP A 131 -1.88 -0.41 -12.78
N ASN A 132 -2.21 0.33 -11.72
CA ASN A 132 -2.74 1.68 -11.82
C ASN A 132 -1.70 2.77 -12.15
N ALA A 133 -0.42 2.41 -12.29
CA ALA A 133 0.67 3.30 -12.68
C ALA A 133 1.30 2.97 -14.04
N LEU A 134 1.04 1.76 -14.57
CA LEU A 134 1.70 1.24 -15.78
C LEU A 134 1.57 2.18 -16.98
N SER A 135 0.36 2.63 -17.31
CA SER A 135 0.11 3.50 -18.48
C SER A 135 0.78 4.87 -18.36
N PHE A 136 0.82 5.45 -17.15
CA PHE A 136 1.51 6.72 -16.90
C PHE A 136 3.03 6.56 -16.97
N HIS A 137 3.56 5.46 -16.43
CA HIS A 137 4.96 5.09 -16.54
C HIS A 137 5.41 4.94 -17.99
N GLU A 138 4.66 4.20 -18.80
CA GLU A 138 4.91 4.03 -20.24
C GLU A 138 4.83 5.36 -21.00
N PHE A 139 3.84 6.20 -20.68
CA PHE A 139 3.70 7.53 -21.30
C PHE A 139 4.94 8.39 -21.06
N LEU A 140 5.43 8.47 -19.81
CA LEU A 140 6.62 9.26 -19.48
C LEU A 140 7.86 8.73 -20.17
N HIS A 141 8.03 7.42 -20.28
CA HIS A 141 9.18 6.81 -20.95
C HIS A 141 9.07 6.80 -22.48
N GLY A 142 7.88 7.05 -23.02
CA GLY A 142 7.62 7.12 -24.44
C GLY A 142 8.11 8.41 -25.11
N ARG A 143 8.12 8.39 -26.46
CA ARG A 143 8.51 9.53 -27.31
C ARG A 143 7.57 10.74 -27.23
N ARG A 144 6.36 10.54 -26.70
CA ARG A 144 5.32 11.58 -26.55
C ARG A 144 5.44 12.38 -25.25
N ALA A 145 6.38 12.03 -24.38
CA ALA A 145 6.59 12.71 -23.12
C ALA A 145 7.01 14.17 -23.34
N PRO A 146 6.34 15.13 -22.67
CA PRO A 146 6.67 16.55 -22.79
C PRO A 146 7.97 16.91 -22.05
N LYS A 147 8.63 17.99 -22.47
CA LYS A 147 9.58 18.71 -21.59
C LYS A 147 8.84 19.36 -20.41
N LEU A 148 9.47 19.36 -19.25
CA LEU A 148 8.90 19.72 -17.94
C LEU A 148 9.75 20.77 -17.20
N GLU A 149 10.31 21.74 -17.94
CA GLU A 149 11.26 22.74 -17.41
C GLU A 149 10.70 23.59 -16.25
N ASP A 150 9.38 23.80 -16.21
CA ASP A 150 8.70 24.57 -15.16
C ASP A 150 8.17 23.72 -13.99
N LEU A 151 8.39 22.40 -14.03
CA LEU A 151 7.84 21.47 -13.04
C LEU A 151 8.83 21.26 -11.91
N ARG A 152 8.38 21.40 -10.66
CA ARG A 152 9.09 20.90 -9.48
C ARG A 152 8.51 19.57 -9.04
N TYR A 153 9.34 18.62 -8.62
CA TYR A 153 8.84 17.30 -8.22
C TYR A 153 9.59 16.65 -7.06
N SER A 154 8.95 15.67 -6.42
CA SER A 154 9.63 14.74 -5.51
C SER A 154 8.95 13.37 -5.56
N VAL A 155 9.71 12.31 -5.27
CA VAL A 155 9.25 10.93 -5.33
C VAL A 155 9.42 10.25 -3.97
N LEU A 156 8.35 9.61 -3.50
CA LEU A 156 8.37 8.64 -2.41
C LEU A 156 8.18 7.24 -3.03
N ALA A 157 9.22 6.44 -2.97
CA ALA A 157 9.26 5.10 -3.56
C ALA A 157 9.09 4.05 -2.46
N LEU A 158 8.13 3.13 -2.62
CA LEU A 158 7.93 1.99 -1.73
C LEU A 158 8.45 0.72 -2.39
N GLY A 159 9.23 -0.07 -1.66
CA GLY A 159 9.74 -1.35 -2.11
C GLY A 159 10.05 -2.26 -0.93
N ASP A 160 10.74 -3.36 -1.23
CA ASP A 160 11.21 -4.33 -0.24
C ASP A 160 12.66 -4.67 -0.58
N THR A 161 13.57 -4.50 0.38
CA THR A 161 15.02 -4.71 0.16
C THR A 161 15.41 -6.17 -0.04
N SER A 162 14.49 -7.11 0.19
CA SER A 162 14.67 -8.52 -0.19
C SER A 162 14.57 -8.77 -1.69
N TYR A 163 13.98 -7.84 -2.47
CA TYR A 163 13.87 -7.96 -3.92
C TYR A 163 15.06 -7.30 -4.65
N GLU A 164 15.42 -7.85 -5.81
CA GLU A 164 16.52 -7.35 -6.64
C GLU A 164 16.28 -5.90 -7.10
N PHE A 165 15.06 -5.58 -7.52
CA PHE A 165 14.68 -4.28 -8.07
C PHE A 165 14.07 -3.35 -7.01
N PHE A 166 14.72 -3.23 -5.85
CA PHE A 166 14.27 -2.37 -4.75
C PHE A 166 13.96 -0.93 -5.20
N CYS A 167 12.72 -0.50 -4.99
CA CYS A 167 12.19 0.83 -5.35
C CYS A 167 12.37 1.24 -6.82
N LYS A 168 12.56 0.29 -7.76
CA LYS A 168 12.89 0.58 -9.16
C LYS A 168 11.89 1.52 -9.83
N THR A 169 10.59 1.29 -9.70
CA THR A 169 9.56 2.17 -10.29
C THR A 169 9.71 3.62 -9.84
N GLY A 170 9.96 3.86 -8.54
CA GLY A 170 10.17 5.21 -8.03
C GLY A 170 11.46 5.84 -8.54
N LYS A 171 12.54 5.05 -8.65
CA LYS A 171 13.80 5.48 -9.27
C LYS A 171 13.61 5.86 -10.73
N ASP A 172 12.85 5.06 -11.48
CA ASP A 172 12.55 5.29 -12.89
C ASP A 172 11.78 6.60 -13.06
N PHE A 173 10.77 6.87 -12.22
CA PHE A 173 10.05 8.15 -12.22
C PHE A 173 10.97 9.34 -11.88
N ASP A 174 11.79 9.24 -10.84
CA ASP A 174 12.70 10.30 -10.42
C ASP A 174 13.70 10.66 -11.54
N GLN A 175 14.42 9.66 -12.05
CA GLN A 175 15.38 9.84 -13.14
C GLN A 175 14.71 10.38 -14.41
N ARG A 176 13.51 9.87 -14.73
CA ARG A 176 12.82 10.29 -15.94
C ARG A 176 12.30 11.72 -15.87
N LEU A 177 11.77 12.16 -14.72
CA LEU A 177 11.30 13.53 -14.55
C LEU A 177 12.47 14.53 -14.65
N GLU A 178 13.62 14.22 -14.05
CA GLU A 178 14.84 15.01 -14.21
C GLU A 178 15.30 15.07 -15.68
N ALA A 179 15.33 13.93 -16.37
CA ALA A 179 15.70 13.86 -17.80
C ALA A 179 14.75 14.66 -18.71
N LEU A 180 13.50 14.87 -18.30
CA LEU A 180 12.52 15.70 -19.00
C LEU A 180 12.65 17.21 -18.66
N GLY A 181 13.56 17.58 -17.76
CA GLY A 181 13.86 18.97 -17.38
C GLY A 181 13.18 19.44 -16.08
N ALA A 182 12.46 18.57 -15.37
CA ALA A 182 11.85 18.93 -14.10
C ALA A 182 12.90 19.12 -13.00
N THR A 183 12.64 20.05 -12.08
CA THR A 183 13.52 20.36 -10.95
C THR A 183 13.14 19.56 -9.72
N ARG A 184 14.09 18.83 -9.15
CA ARG A 184 13.85 18.05 -7.92
C ARG A 184 13.70 18.98 -6.71
N LEU A 185 12.57 18.87 -6.02
CA LEU A 185 12.20 19.64 -4.82
C LEU A 185 12.85 19.07 -3.56
N GLN A 186 12.73 17.75 -3.39
CA GLN A 186 13.26 16.97 -2.28
C GLN A 186 13.80 15.66 -2.88
N PRO A 187 14.97 15.14 -2.43
CA PRO A 187 15.51 13.88 -2.91
C PRO A 187 14.49 12.75 -2.88
N CYS A 188 14.56 11.84 -3.86
CA CYS A 188 13.78 10.62 -3.84
C CYS A 188 14.07 9.84 -2.54
N VAL A 189 13.02 9.41 -1.84
CA VAL A 189 13.14 8.60 -0.64
C VAL A 189 12.69 7.18 -0.96
N GLU A 190 13.58 6.23 -0.73
CA GLU A 190 13.35 4.79 -0.92
C GLU A 190 12.95 4.17 0.41
N CYS A 191 11.72 3.68 0.50
CA CYS A 191 11.16 3.06 1.69
C CYS A 191 11.15 1.53 1.56
N ASP A 192 11.58 0.85 2.63
CA ASP A 192 11.37 -0.58 2.83
C ASP A 192 9.99 -0.84 3.48
N LEU A 193 9.69 -2.06 3.91
CA LEU A 193 8.40 -2.44 4.50
C LEU A 193 8.01 -1.65 5.77
N ASP A 194 9.00 -1.09 6.49
CA ASP A 194 8.86 -0.17 7.62
C ASP A 194 8.88 1.31 7.18
N PHE A 195 8.09 1.63 6.15
CA PHE A 195 8.09 2.89 5.42
C PHE A 195 7.63 4.13 6.22
N GLU A 196 7.04 3.98 7.40
CA GLU A 196 6.33 5.07 8.09
C GLU A 196 7.24 6.23 8.49
N GLU A 197 8.40 5.94 9.09
CA GLU A 197 9.35 6.98 9.51
C GLU A 197 10.02 7.65 8.29
N PRO A 198 10.53 6.90 7.28
CA PRO A 198 11.04 7.50 6.05
C PRO A 198 10.01 8.37 5.32
N ALA A 199 8.76 7.92 5.22
CA ALA A 199 7.69 8.65 4.55
C ALA A 199 7.32 9.96 5.27
N ALA A 200 7.28 9.94 6.61
CA ALA A 200 7.04 11.14 7.40
C ALA A 200 8.14 12.19 7.18
N LYS A 201 9.41 11.76 7.23
CA LYS A 201 10.58 12.63 6.98
C LYS A 201 10.60 13.19 5.56
N TRP A 202 10.22 12.38 4.57
CA TRP A 202 10.05 12.85 3.20
C TRP A 202 9.03 13.98 3.11
N LEU A 203 7.86 13.79 3.72
CA LEU A 203 6.78 14.78 3.70
C LEU A 203 7.17 16.08 4.41
N GLU A 204 7.84 16.00 5.56
CA GLU A 204 8.39 17.16 6.29
C GLU A 204 9.37 17.96 5.42
N GLY A 205 10.27 17.25 4.73
CA GLY A 205 11.20 17.84 3.76
C GLY A 205 10.48 18.52 2.60
N VAL A 206 9.47 17.87 2.01
CA VAL A 206 8.64 18.43 0.95
C VAL A 206 7.94 19.71 1.41
N ILE A 207 7.31 19.70 2.59
CA ILE A 207 6.62 20.87 3.15
C ILE A 207 7.59 22.03 3.31
N THR A 208 8.77 21.76 3.88
CA THR A 208 9.80 22.79 4.09
C THR A 208 10.20 23.44 2.78
N ARG A 209 10.49 22.65 1.73
CA ARG A 209 10.92 23.13 0.42
C ARG A 209 9.81 23.81 -0.39
N LEU A 210 8.55 23.41 -0.21
CA LEU A 210 7.41 24.12 -0.81
C LEU A 210 7.20 25.49 -0.18
N SER A 211 7.51 25.62 1.11
CA SER A 211 7.38 26.87 1.88
C SER A 211 8.60 27.80 1.74
N GLU A 212 9.77 27.29 1.36
CA GLU A 212 10.95 28.09 1.02
C GLU A 212 10.67 28.98 -0.21
N GLY A 213 10.50 30.29 0.03
CA GLY A 213 10.10 31.29 -0.97
C GLY A 213 8.74 31.95 -0.70
N GLN A 214 7.99 31.44 0.28
CA GLN A 214 6.87 32.15 0.91
C GLN A 214 7.39 32.75 2.22
N GLY A 215 7.34 34.09 2.36
CA GLY A 215 7.65 34.73 3.64
C GLY A 215 6.89 34.05 4.77
N GLN A 216 7.55 33.86 5.92
CA GLN A 216 7.03 33.14 7.08
C GLN A 216 5.56 33.47 7.33
N THR A 217 4.69 32.49 7.14
CA THR A 217 3.33 32.55 7.63
C THR A 217 3.29 31.85 8.98
N VAL A 218 2.82 32.60 9.98
CA VAL A 218 2.63 32.16 11.36
C VAL A 218 1.62 31.00 11.37
N PRO A 219 1.82 29.94 12.19
CA PRO A 219 0.89 28.82 12.23
C PRO A 219 -0.54 29.27 12.57
N ALA A 220 -1.50 28.78 11.78
CA ALA A 220 -2.92 28.98 12.04
C ALA A 220 -3.31 28.33 13.38
N GLN A 221 -4.09 29.04 14.19
CA GLN A 221 -4.70 28.50 15.39
C GLN A 221 -5.65 27.33 15.05
N PRO A 222 -5.76 26.32 15.93
CA PRO A 222 -6.66 25.20 15.69
C PRO A 222 -8.11 25.68 15.67
N THR A 223 -8.81 25.45 14.56
CA THR A 223 -10.27 25.46 14.53
C THR A 223 -10.80 24.30 15.37
N ALA A 224 -11.86 24.58 16.13
CA ALA A 224 -12.54 23.60 16.98
C ALA A 224 -12.96 22.36 16.17
N PRO A 225 -12.94 21.16 16.77
CA PRO A 225 -13.30 19.95 16.06
C PRO A 225 -14.79 19.99 15.71
N GLU A 226 -15.10 20.01 14.41
CA GLU A 226 -16.36 19.45 13.93
C GLU A 226 -16.40 17.98 14.35
N ALA A 227 -17.58 17.52 14.79
CA ALA A 227 -17.81 16.18 15.27
C ALA A 227 -17.40 15.17 14.19
N LYS A 228 -16.20 14.62 14.33
CA LYS A 228 -15.70 13.55 13.47
C LYS A 228 -16.50 12.28 13.75
N ALA A 229 -16.77 11.54 12.67
CA ALA A 229 -17.02 10.12 12.73
C ALA A 229 -15.97 9.46 13.63
N VAL A 230 -16.36 8.42 14.38
CA VAL A 230 -15.47 7.67 15.26
C VAL A 230 -14.36 7.04 14.40
N GLU A 231 -13.24 7.76 14.21
CA GLU A 231 -12.01 7.20 13.65
C GLU A 231 -11.55 6.11 14.63
N THR A 232 -11.41 4.87 14.15
CA THR A 232 -10.92 3.76 14.97
C THR A 232 -9.54 4.12 15.52
N VAL A 233 -9.31 3.89 16.81
CA VAL A 233 -8.01 4.18 17.46
C VAL A 233 -6.91 3.25 16.92
N TYR A 234 -7.31 2.13 16.32
CA TYR A 234 -6.39 1.12 15.79
C TYR A 234 -5.95 1.41 14.35
N SER A 235 -4.67 1.16 14.10
CA SER A 235 -4.02 1.34 12.80
C SER A 235 -2.77 0.48 12.73
N ARG A 236 -2.06 0.48 11.59
CA ARG A 236 -0.75 -0.15 11.47
C ARG A 236 0.24 0.29 12.56
N LYS A 237 0.18 1.55 13.02
CA LYS A 237 1.04 2.08 14.10
C LYS A 237 0.54 1.78 15.52
N ASN A 238 -0.72 1.40 15.64
CA ASN A 238 -1.37 1.08 16.91
C ASN A 238 -2.25 -0.15 16.68
N PRO A 239 -1.66 -1.35 16.53
CA PRO A 239 -2.42 -2.55 16.16
C PRO A 239 -3.41 -2.93 17.26
N PHE A 240 -4.56 -3.45 16.85
CA PHE A 240 -5.51 -4.08 17.77
C PHE A 240 -4.99 -5.46 18.17
N ARG A 241 -5.12 -5.84 19.45
CA ARG A 241 -4.81 -7.21 19.88
C ARG A 241 -6.09 -8.04 19.79
N ALA A 242 -6.27 -8.71 18.66
CA ALA A 242 -7.43 -9.54 18.42
C ALA A 242 -7.28 -10.90 19.10
N GLU A 243 -8.32 -11.37 19.77
CA GLU A 243 -8.40 -12.73 20.31
C GLU A 243 -8.58 -13.74 19.17
N VAL A 244 -7.87 -14.86 19.24
CA VAL A 244 -8.06 -16.00 18.35
C VAL A 244 -9.31 -16.75 18.80
N LEU A 245 -10.33 -16.77 17.95
CA LEU A 245 -11.58 -17.48 18.22
C LEU A 245 -11.46 -18.95 17.82
N GLU A 246 -10.95 -19.20 16.61
CA GLU A 246 -10.88 -20.53 16.03
C GLU A 246 -9.62 -20.65 15.16
N ASN A 247 -9.02 -21.84 15.15
CA ASN A 247 -7.84 -22.12 14.35
C ASN A 247 -7.88 -23.58 13.88
N ILE A 248 -8.28 -23.80 12.63
CA ILE A 248 -8.57 -25.13 12.07
C ILE A 248 -7.64 -25.41 10.89
N ASN A 249 -7.07 -26.63 10.82
CA ASN A 249 -6.45 -27.10 9.58
C ASN A 249 -7.54 -27.55 8.59
N LEU A 250 -7.59 -26.88 7.44
CA LEU A 250 -8.53 -27.17 6.35
C LEU A 250 -8.11 -28.38 5.51
N ASN A 251 -6.84 -28.79 5.58
CA ASN A 251 -6.37 -29.93 4.83
C ASN A 251 -6.78 -31.25 5.50
N GLY A 252 -7.18 -32.22 4.68
CA GLY A 252 -7.52 -33.57 5.09
C GLY A 252 -6.31 -34.36 5.59
N ARG A 253 -6.58 -35.42 6.35
CA ARG A 253 -5.55 -36.30 6.91
C ARG A 253 -4.65 -36.86 5.82
N GLY A 254 -3.34 -36.70 5.99
CA GLY A 254 -2.34 -37.20 5.05
C GLY A 254 -1.95 -36.21 3.94
N SER A 255 -2.52 -35.00 3.92
CA SER A 255 -1.99 -33.91 3.09
C SER A 255 -0.52 -33.63 3.45
N ASN A 256 0.25 -33.28 2.43
CA ASN A 256 1.58 -32.70 2.56
C ASN A 256 1.55 -31.17 2.77
N LYS A 257 0.36 -30.57 2.79
CA LYS A 257 0.12 -29.16 3.06
C LYS A 257 -0.56 -28.98 4.42
N GLU A 258 -0.45 -27.77 4.93
CA GLU A 258 -1.26 -27.31 6.06
C GLU A 258 -1.74 -25.90 5.77
N THR A 259 -3.06 -25.73 5.78
CA THR A 259 -3.73 -24.47 5.46
C THR A 259 -4.71 -24.20 6.57
N ARG A 260 -4.47 -23.12 7.32
CA ARG A 260 -5.24 -22.75 8.49
C ARG A 260 -6.39 -21.85 8.10
N HIS A 261 -7.58 -22.16 8.58
CA HIS A 261 -8.64 -21.19 8.80
C HIS A 261 -8.41 -20.57 10.17
N LEU A 262 -8.20 -19.26 10.21
CA LEU A 262 -7.99 -18.52 11.45
C LEU A 262 -9.09 -17.47 11.59
N GLU A 263 -9.82 -17.51 12.70
CA GLU A 263 -10.86 -16.54 13.06
C GLU A 263 -10.37 -15.66 14.19
N LEU A 264 -10.48 -14.35 14.01
CA LEU A 264 -10.02 -13.35 14.97
C LEU A 264 -11.20 -12.46 15.38
N SER A 265 -11.36 -12.24 16.68
CA SER A 265 -12.38 -11.33 17.22
C SER A 265 -12.04 -9.88 16.90
N LEU A 266 -13.07 -9.13 16.50
CA LEU A 266 -13.08 -7.67 16.37
C LEU A 266 -13.92 -7.00 17.47
N GLU A 267 -14.44 -7.77 18.44
CA GLU A 267 -15.29 -7.25 19.51
C GLU A 267 -14.63 -6.08 20.24
N GLY A 268 -15.37 -4.99 20.43
CA GLY A 268 -14.89 -3.78 21.11
C GLY A 268 -13.81 -2.99 20.36
N SER A 269 -13.37 -3.43 19.18
CA SER A 269 -12.34 -2.73 18.41
C SER A 269 -12.87 -1.52 17.63
N GLY A 270 -14.14 -1.59 17.21
CA GLY A 270 -14.73 -0.66 16.24
C GLY A 270 -14.16 -0.78 14.83
N LEU A 271 -13.27 -1.75 14.58
CA LEU A 271 -12.71 -2.01 13.25
C LEU A 271 -13.82 -2.47 12.30
N THR A 272 -13.70 -2.02 11.05
CA THR A 272 -14.55 -2.45 9.95
C THR A 272 -13.67 -2.78 8.75
N TYR A 273 -14.19 -3.62 7.86
CA TYR A 273 -13.53 -4.00 6.62
C TYR A 273 -14.58 -4.36 5.58
N GLU A 274 -14.17 -4.32 4.31
CA GLU A 274 -15.00 -4.73 3.18
C GLU A 274 -14.38 -5.97 2.51
N PRO A 275 -15.20 -6.83 1.88
CA PRO A 275 -14.70 -7.94 1.07
C PRO A 275 -13.58 -7.51 0.10
N GLY A 276 -12.48 -8.27 0.11
CA GLY A 276 -11.28 -7.98 -0.69
C GLY A 276 -10.24 -7.08 0.00
N ASP A 277 -10.53 -6.56 1.20
CA ASP A 277 -9.50 -5.99 2.07
C ASP A 277 -8.50 -7.05 2.55
N ALA A 278 -7.35 -6.57 3.05
CA ALA A 278 -6.35 -7.41 3.69
C ALA A 278 -6.26 -7.10 5.19
N LEU A 279 -5.66 -8.02 5.93
CA LEU A 279 -5.38 -7.88 7.36
C LEU A 279 -3.90 -8.13 7.58
N GLY A 280 -3.24 -7.19 8.27
CA GLY A 280 -1.84 -7.31 8.64
C GLY A 280 -1.69 -7.86 10.04
N ILE A 281 -0.93 -8.96 10.19
CA ILE A 281 -0.53 -9.52 11.48
C ILE A 281 0.93 -9.11 11.76
N PHE A 282 1.22 -8.61 12.96
CA PHE A 282 2.60 -8.46 13.43
C PHE A 282 3.05 -9.76 14.08
N PRO A 283 3.97 -10.53 13.46
CA PRO A 283 4.36 -11.82 13.98
C PRO A 283 5.51 -11.71 14.97
N GLU A 284 5.77 -12.80 15.67
CA GLU A 284 6.96 -13.01 16.49
C GLU A 284 7.83 -14.11 15.88
N ASN A 285 9.14 -13.96 15.95
CA ASN A 285 10.09 -15.00 15.58
C ASN A 285 9.88 -16.28 16.40
N ASP A 286 10.31 -17.41 15.84
CA ASP A 286 10.31 -18.69 16.55
C ASP A 286 11.31 -18.61 17.72
N PRO A 287 10.90 -18.84 18.98
CA PRO A 287 11.80 -18.83 20.14
C PRO A 287 12.99 -19.77 19.95
N GLU A 288 12.81 -20.91 19.27
CA GLU A 288 13.90 -21.84 19.00
C GLU A 288 14.96 -21.21 18.08
N LEU A 289 14.54 -20.42 17.09
CA LEU A 289 15.46 -19.71 16.19
C LEU A 289 16.18 -18.57 16.92
N VAL A 290 15.48 -17.84 17.79
CA VAL A 290 16.07 -16.77 18.61
C VAL A 290 17.13 -17.36 19.54
N ASP A 291 16.81 -18.46 20.23
CA ASP A 291 17.75 -19.13 21.12
C ASP A 291 18.94 -19.70 20.34
N LEU A 292 18.71 -20.25 19.15
CA LEU A 292 19.80 -20.69 18.27
C LEU A 292 20.74 -19.54 17.91
N LEU A 293 20.18 -18.39 17.50
CA LEU A 293 20.96 -17.20 17.15
C LEU A 293 21.77 -16.67 18.34
N LEU A 294 21.16 -16.56 19.52
CA LEU A 294 21.83 -16.11 20.75
C LEU A 294 22.98 -17.05 21.13
N ASN A 295 22.80 -18.36 20.98
CA ASN A 295 23.84 -19.36 21.24
C ASN A 295 25.04 -19.22 20.29
N GLU A 296 24.81 -18.92 19.00
CA GLU A 296 25.89 -18.67 18.04
C GLU A 296 26.64 -17.35 18.35
N LEU A 297 25.90 -16.31 18.74
CA LEU A 297 26.45 -15.00 19.10
C LEU A 297 27.19 -15.01 20.44
N LYS A 298 26.80 -15.89 21.36
CA LYS A 298 27.31 -15.98 22.76
C LYS A 298 27.12 -14.68 23.54
N TRP A 299 26.02 -13.98 23.30
CA TRP A 299 25.64 -12.75 24.02
C TRP A 299 24.66 -13.02 25.15
N ASP A 300 24.58 -12.10 26.12
CA ASP A 300 23.59 -12.17 27.18
C ASP A 300 22.20 -11.82 26.65
N ALA A 301 21.26 -12.76 26.75
CA ALA A 301 19.87 -12.60 26.36
C ALA A 301 19.17 -11.42 27.07
N ASN A 302 19.64 -11.04 28.27
CA ASN A 302 19.07 -9.97 29.08
C ASN A 302 19.75 -8.61 28.86
N GLU A 303 20.76 -8.54 27.99
CA GLU A 303 21.39 -7.26 27.69
C GLU A 303 20.38 -6.32 27.04
N VAL A 304 20.29 -5.09 27.56
CA VAL A 304 19.26 -4.14 27.17
C VAL A 304 19.72 -3.29 26.00
N VAL A 305 19.09 -3.49 24.84
CA VAL A 305 19.34 -2.76 23.59
C VAL A 305 18.23 -1.75 23.31
N ALA A 306 18.58 -0.65 22.66
CA ALA A 306 17.61 0.29 22.09
C ALA A 306 17.04 -0.29 20.79
N VAL A 307 15.71 -0.33 20.69
CA VAL A 307 14.98 -0.88 19.54
C VAL A 307 14.45 0.21 18.61
N ASP A 308 14.40 1.46 19.07
CA ASP A 308 14.00 2.59 18.25
C ASP A 308 14.82 3.86 18.54
N LYS A 309 14.52 4.93 17.80
CA LYS A 309 15.16 6.24 17.98
C LYS A 309 14.48 7.08 19.05
N GLN A 310 13.30 6.66 19.50
CA GLN A 310 12.47 7.32 20.50
C GLN A 310 12.89 6.92 21.92
N GLY A 311 13.76 5.93 22.05
CA GLY A 311 14.36 5.49 23.31
C GLY A 311 13.70 4.26 23.92
N GLU A 312 12.88 3.52 23.17
CA GLU A 312 12.38 2.22 23.61
C GLU A 312 13.54 1.23 23.74
N ARG A 313 13.55 0.48 24.84
CA ARG A 313 14.61 -0.46 25.19
C ARG A 313 14.02 -1.77 25.65
N LEU A 314 14.55 -2.86 25.13
CA LEU A 314 14.12 -4.22 25.44
C LEU A 314 15.33 -5.11 25.73
N PRO A 315 15.17 -6.19 26.52
CA PRO A 315 16.13 -7.28 26.56
C PRO A 315 16.40 -7.80 25.14
N LEU A 316 17.65 -8.15 24.83
CA LEU A 316 18.07 -8.61 23.51
C LEU A 316 17.19 -9.75 22.98
N LYS A 317 16.84 -10.73 23.83
CA LYS A 317 15.96 -11.83 23.43
C LYS A 317 14.58 -11.34 23.01
N GLU A 318 13.99 -10.41 23.74
CA GLU A 318 12.67 -9.84 23.39
C GLU A 318 12.76 -9.02 22.10
N ALA A 319 13.81 -8.20 21.95
CA ALA A 319 14.04 -7.43 20.73
C ALA A 319 14.18 -8.33 19.48
N LEU A 320 14.94 -9.42 19.58
CA LEU A 320 15.06 -10.41 18.50
C LEU A 320 13.80 -11.25 18.30
N THR A 321 12.92 -11.34 19.29
CA THR A 321 11.67 -12.11 19.19
C THR A 321 10.59 -11.31 18.46
N SER A 322 10.35 -10.06 18.87
CA SER A 322 9.17 -9.30 18.43
C SER A 322 9.48 -8.07 17.58
N TYR A 323 10.73 -7.59 17.60
CA TYR A 323 11.06 -6.27 17.04
C TYR A 323 11.88 -6.33 15.75
N PHE A 324 12.83 -7.25 15.63
CA PHE A 324 13.74 -7.33 14.49
C PHE A 324 13.50 -8.54 13.59
N GLU A 325 13.66 -8.34 12.27
CA GLU A 325 13.70 -9.44 11.30
C GLU A 325 15.01 -10.23 11.43
N ILE A 326 14.90 -11.54 11.59
CA ILE A 326 16.06 -12.44 11.69
C ILE A 326 16.07 -13.56 10.66
N THR A 327 14.99 -13.71 9.88
CA THR A 327 14.80 -14.83 8.94
C THR A 327 15.19 -14.49 7.51
N VAL A 328 15.18 -13.20 7.14
CA VAL A 328 15.49 -12.74 5.78
C VAL A 328 16.80 -11.97 5.77
N LEU A 329 17.78 -12.47 5.01
CA LEU A 329 18.98 -11.71 4.69
C LEU A 329 18.69 -10.75 3.52
N THR A 330 19.15 -9.50 3.63
CA THR A 330 19.02 -8.51 2.55
C THR A 330 20.40 -8.04 2.11
N LYS A 331 20.52 -7.60 0.85
CA LYS A 331 21.79 -7.04 0.35
C LYS A 331 22.30 -5.91 1.25
N LYS A 332 21.40 -5.04 1.69
CA LYS A 332 21.70 -3.91 2.57
C LYS A 332 22.26 -4.39 3.92
N LEU A 333 21.63 -5.37 4.56
CA LEU A 333 22.09 -5.96 5.82
C LEU A 333 23.52 -6.52 5.68
N ILE A 334 23.77 -7.31 4.64
CA ILE A 334 25.09 -7.94 4.43
C ILE A 334 26.17 -6.87 4.16
N GLN A 335 25.84 -5.80 3.44
CA GLN A 335 26.74 -4.66 3.22
C GLN A 335 27.06 -3.90 4.52
N GLN A 336 26.06 -3.59 5.33
CA GLN A 336 26.27 -2.93 6.63
C GLN A 336 27.06 -3.83 7.59
N ALA A 337 26.81 -5.14 7.57
CA ALA A 337 27.58 -6.08 8.37
C ALA A 337 29.04 -6.19 7.91
N ALA A 338 29.34 -6.02 6.62
CA ALA A 338 30.71 -6.01 6.11
C ALA A 338 31.55 -4.86 6.70
N GLU A 339 30.93 -3.70 6.90
CA GLU A 339 31.53 -2.52 7.55
C GLU A 339 31.75 -2.75 9.05
N LEU A 340 30.82 -3.46 9.70
CA LEU A 340 30.80 -3.74 11.13
C LEU A 340 31.82 -4.82 11.55
N LEU A 341 31.95 -5.89 10.76
CA LEU A 341 32.66 -7.11 11.15
C LEU A 341 34.13 -7.16 10.73
N ASP A 342 34.58 -6.23 9.89
CA ASP A 342 35.92 -6.19 9.32
C ASP A 342 36.37 -7.54 8.70
N ASN A 343 35.43 -8.35 8.19
CA ASN A 343 35.70 -9.68 7.64
C ASN A 343 36.06 -9.61 6.14
N GLU A 344 37.23 -10.09 5.74
CA GLU A 344 37.70 -10.03 4.34
C GLU A 344 36.80 -10.82 3.37
N LYS A 345 36.32 -12.00 3.76
CA LYS A 345 35.42 -12.81 2.93
C LYS A 345 34.09 -12.11 2.71
N LEU A 346 33.57 -11.47 3.77
CA LEU A 346 32.33 -10.72 3.71
C LEU A 346 32.49 -9.48 2.81
N ARG A 347 33.60 -8.75 2.95
CA ARG A 347 33.94 -7.62 2.07
C ARG A 347 34.02 -8.05 0.59
N ALA A 348 34.68 -9.18 0.31
CA ALA A 348 34.72 -9.75 -1.03
C ALA A 348 33.32 -10.11 -1.55
N LEU A 349 32.47 -10.73 -0.73
CA LEU A 349 31.09 -11.08 -1.12
C LEU A 349 30.26 -9.83 -1.47
N THR A 350 30.49 -8.71 -0.77
CA THR A 350 29.77 -7.45 -1.00
C THR A 350 30.31 -6.60 -2.15
N ALA A 351 31.41 -7.00 -2.79
CA ALA A 351 31.99 -6.29 -3.91
C ALA A 351 31.03 -6.26 -5.12
N SER A 352 31.03 -5.17 -5.89
CA SER A 352 30.09 -4.94 -6.98
C SER A 352 30.15 -6.02 -8.06
N GLU A 353 31.34 -6.55 -8.34
CA GLU A 353 31.58 -7.66 -9.26
C GLU A 353 30.98 -9.00 -8.80
N ASN A 354 30.70 -9.16 -7.50
CA ASN A 354 30.20 -10.39 -6.89
C ASN A 354 28.69 -10.36 -6.61
N ALA A 355 27.94 -9.45 -7.25
CA ALA A 355 26.50 -9.30 -7.03
C ALA A 355 25.69 -10.61 -7.18
N GLN A 356 26.04 -11.47 -8.14
CA GLN A 356 25.39 -12.77 -8.33
C GLN A 356 25.71 -13.76 -7.19
N GLN A 357 26.94 -13.74 -6.69
CA GLN A 357 27.35 -14.60 -5.57
C GLN A 357 26.65 -14.16 -4.28
N LEU A 358 26.53 -12.85 -4.04
CA LEU A 358 25.76 -12.31 -2.93
C LEU A 358 24.28 -12.71 -3.02
N LYS A 359 23.67 -12.62 -4.21
CA LYS A 359 22.28 -13.05 -4.42
C LYS A 359 22.10 -14.54 -4.11
N ALA A 360 23.00 -15.39 -4.62
CA ALA A 360 22.97 -16.84 -4.35
C ALA A 360 23.27 -17.18 -2.88
N TYR A 361 24.04 -16.35 -2.18
CA TYR A 361 24.29 -16.52 -0.76
C TYR A 361 23.03 -16.23 0.07
N ILE A 362 22.37 -15.10 -0.21
CA ILE A 362 21.17 -14.66 0.52
C ILE A 362 20.02 -15.67 0.38
N ASP A 363 19.86 -16.29 -0.80
CA ASP A 363 18.76 -17.19 -1.10
C ASP A 363 18.67 -18.37 -0.11
N GLY A 364 17.54 -18.44 0.61
CA GLY A 364 17.24 -19.49 1.58
C GLY A 364 18.04 -19.46 2.90
N ARG A 365 18.88 -18.45 3.15
CA ARG A 365 19.65 -18.29 4.40
C ARG A 365 19.01 -17.27 5.34
N ASP A 366 19.23 -17.47 6.65
CA ASP A 366 18.83 -16.54 7.72
C ASP A 366 20.05 -16.04 8.53
N LEU A 367 19.82 -15.21 9.57
CA LEU A 367 20.90 -14.66 10.39
C LEU A 367 21.76 -15.72 11.10
N VAL A 368 21.23 -16.90 11.43
CA VAL A 368 22.02 -17.97 12.05
C VAL A 368 23.05 -18.50 11.07
N ASP A 369 22.69 -18.67 9.79
CA ASP A 369 23.68 -19.08 8.77
C ASP A 369 24.75 -18.00 8.60
N PHE A 370 24.31 -16.73 8.55
CA PHE A 370 25.22 -15.59 8.43
C PHE A 370 26.24 -15.54 9.57
N VAL A 371 25.79 -15.68 10.82
CA VAL A 371 26.67 -15.67 12.00
C VAL A 371 27.62 -16.87 11.99
N ARG A 372 27.18 -18.05 11.55
CA ARG A 372 28.03 -19.23 11.42
C ARG A 372 29.11 -19.09 10.35
N ASP A 373 28.78 -18.48 9.21
CA ASP A 373 29.68 -18.34 8.07
C ASP A 373 30.71 -17.22 8.24
N PHE A 374 30.31 -16.11 8.88
CA PHE A 374 31.13 -14.89 8.99
C PHE A 374 31.51 -14.48 10.41
N GLY A 375 31.00 -15.17 11.43
CA GLY A 375 31.38 -14.96 12.81
C GLY A 375 32.84 -15.35 13.11
N PRO A 376 33.37 -15.00 14.31
CA PRO A 376 32.68 -14.32 15.41
C PRO A 376 32.34 -12.85 15.10
N ILE A 377 31.22 -12.37 15.64
CA ILE A 377 30.78 -10.98 15.45
C ILE A 377 31.54 -10.08 16.41
N ASN A 378 32.48 -9.28 15.89
CA ASN A 378 33.25 -8.31 16.69
C ASN A 378 32.52 -6.97 16.84
N ALA A 379 31.26 -7.03 17.28
CA ALA A 379 30.42 -5.87 17.52
C ALA A 379 29.58 -6.09 18.78
N SER A 380 29.16 -5.01 19.43
CA SER A 380 28.22 -5.08 20.54
C SER A 380 26.81 -5.50 20.06
N PRO A 381 25.97 -6.06 20.94
CA PRO A 381 24.56 -6.32 20.63
C PRO A 381 23.84 -5.08 20.09
N GLN A 382 24.13 -3.89 20.64
CA GLN A 382 23.54 -2.63 20.18
C GLN A 382 23.91 -2.28 18.74
N GLU A 383 25.19 -2.44 18.38
CA GLU A 383 25.67 -2.17 17.03
C GLU A 383 25.06 -3.17 16.02
N PHE A 384 24.95 -4.44 16.41
CA PHE A 384 24.35 -5.47 15.57
C PHE A 384 22.85 -5.26 15.33
N VAL A 385 22.06 -4.97 16.37
CA VAL A 385 20.62 -4.72 16.17
C VAL A 385 20.36 -3.43 15.38
N SER A 386 21.30 -2.47 15.36
CA SER A 386 21.14 -1.21 14.63
C SER A 386 21.13 -1.37 13.09
N ILE A 387 21.66 -2.48 12.58
CA ILE A 387 21.67 -2.80 11.14
C ILE A 387 20.51 -3.72 10.74
N LEU A 388 19.79 -4.28 11.71
CA LEU A 388 18.61 -5.11 11.44
C LEU A 388 17.42 -4.21 11.07
N ARG A 389 16.60 -4.67 10.13
CA ARG A 389 15.31 -4.03 9.84
C ARG A 389 14.29 -4.42 10.91
N LYS A 390 13.29 -3.57 11.12
CA LYS A 390 12.15 -3.90 11.98
C LYS A 390 11.35 -5.06 11.39
N MET A 391 10.70 -5.84 12.25
CA MET A 391 9.82 -6.93 11.88
C MET A 391 8.63 -6.39 11.06
N PRO A 392 8.51 -6.74 9.77
CA PRO A 392 7.37 -6.29 8.99
C PRO A 392 6.12 -7.11 9.33
N PRO A 393 4.91 -6.50 9.31
CA PRO A 393 3.69 -7.27 9.41
C PRO A 393 3.46 -8.11 8.14
N ARG A 394 2.78 -9.25 8.27
CA ARG A 394 2.36 -10.08 7.15
C ARG A 394 0.91 -9.81 6.80
N LEU A 395 0.67 -9.45 5.54
CA LEU A 395 -0.67 -9.23 5.01
C LEU A 395 -1.29 -10.55 4.53
N TYR A 396 -2.57 -10.73 4.84
CA TYR A 396 -3.41 -11.83 4.37
C TYR A 396 -4.71 -11.26 3.80
N SER A 397 -5.15 -11.76 2.65
CA SER A 397 -6.47 -11.42 2.09
C SER A 397 -7.56 -11.94 3.05
N ILE A 398 -8.50 -11.07 3.41
CA ILE A 398 -9.58 -11.42 4.34
C ILE A 398 -10.51 -12.46 3.68
N ALA A 399 -10.84 -13.51 4.43
CA ALA A 399 -11.63 -14.65 3.98
C ALA A 399 -13.08 -14.66 4.48
N SER A 400 -13.53 -13.57 5.10
CA SER A 400 -14.90 -13.38 5.58
C SER A 400 -15.53 -12.10 5.06
N SER A 401 -16.86 -12.02 5.02
CA SER A 401 -17.60 -10.75 4.96
C SER A 401 -17.99 -10.34 6.39
N ILE A 402 -17.89 -9.04 6.69
CA ILE A 402 -18.34 -8.49 7.98
C ILE A 402 -19.87 -8.54 8.13
N ALA A 403 -20.61 -8.56 7.02
CA ALA A 403 -22.06 -8.72 7.02
C ALA A 403 -22.47 -10.13 7.47
N ALA A 404 -21.72 -11.15 7.03
CA ALA A 404 -21.97 -12.55 7.40
C ALA A 404 -21.40 -12.93 8.76
N ASN A 405 -20.29 -12.31 9.18
CA ASN A 405 -19.62 -12.59 10.45
C ASN A 405 -19.37 -11.25 11.18
N PRO A 406 -20.41 -10.69 11.82
CA PRO A 406 -20.26 -9.46 12.60
C PRO A 406 -19.23 -9.66 13.70
N GLU A 407 -18.37 -8.66 13.92
CA GLU A 407 -17.35 -8.68 14.96
C GLU A 407 -16.28 -9.78 14.82
N GLU A 408 -16.13 -10.39 13.64
CA GLU A 408 -15.11 -11.41 13.37
C GLU A 408 -14.38 -11.12 12.06
N VAL A 409 -13.15 -11.58 11.93
CA VAL A 409 -12.39 -11.55 10.67
C VAL A 409 -11.62 -12.84 10.47
N HIS A 410 -11.77 -13.43 9.27
CA HIS A 410 -11.28 -14.77 8.97
C HIS A 410 -10.12 -14.69 7.98
N LEU A 411 -9.15 -15.59 8.12
CA LEU A 411 -7.99 -15.69 7.24
C LEU A 411 -7.82 -17.12 6.73
N THR A 412 -7.21 -17.26 5.55
CA THR A 412 -6.79 -18.56 5.00
C THR A 412 -5.29 -18.56 4.81
N ILE A 413 -4.56 -19.26 5.68
CA ILE A 413 -3.10 -19.14 5.82
C ILE A 413 -2.43 -20.47 5.48
N GLY A 414 -1.65 -20.52 4.40
CA GLY A 414 -0.78 -21.65 4.09
C GLY A 414 0.48 -21.63 4.97
N ALA A 415 0.75 -22.73 5.68
CA ALA A 415 1.95 -22.89 6.49
C ALA A 415 3.20 -23.03 5.60
N VAL A 416 4.16 -22.12 5.75
CA VAL A 416 5.40 -22.14 4.96
C VAL A 416 6.47 -22.93 5.70
N ARG A 417 6.85 -24.07 5.11
CA ARG A 417 7.96 -24.93 5.56
C ARG A 417 8.79 -25.36 4.36
N TYR A 418 10.11 -25.29 4.47
CA TYR A 418 11.02 -25.75 3.41
C TYR A 418 12.38 -26.12 4.00
N HIS A 419 13.16 -26.93 3.28
CA HIS A 419 14.51 -27.31 3.70
C HIS A 419 15.53 -26.52 2.87
N ALA A 420 16.43 -25.80 3.53
CA ALA A 420 17.47 -25.02 2.85
C ALA A 420 18.76 -24.96 3.68
N HIS A 421 19.90 -25.16 3.00
CA HIS A 421 21.24 -25.13 3.59
C HIS A 421 21.38 -26.03 4.83
N GLY A 422 20.83 -27.26 4.75
CA GLY A 422 20.94 -28.25 5.82
C GLY A 422 20.04 -28.00 7.04
N ARG A 423 19.12 -27.04 6.96
CA ARG A 423 18.15 -26.74 8.02
C ARG A 423 16.73 -26.66 7.51
N ASP A 424 15.79 -27.08 8.35
CA ASP A 424 14.38 -26.81 8.14
C ASP A 424 14.08 -25.35 8.45
N ARG A 425 13.28 -24.73 7.58
CA ARG A 425 12.90 -23.32 7.61
C ARG A 425 11.41 -23.20 7.81
N LYS A 426 11.03 -22.23 8.62
CA LYS A 426 9.66 -21.94 9.05
C LYS A 426 9.34 -20.49 8.69
N GLY A 427 8.23 -20.25 7.99
CA GLY A 427 7.76 -18.89 7.76
C GLY A 427 7.26 -18.26 9.06
N VAL A 428 7.78 -17.08 9.42
CA VAL A 428 7.55 -16.42 10.73
C VAL A 428 6.07 -16.37 11.11
N CYS A 429 5.28 -15.65 10.31
CA CYS A 429 3.85 -15.45 10.60
C CYS A 429 3.01 -16.70 10.35
N SER A 430 3.28 -17.45 9.27
CA SER A 430 2.47 -18.63 8.93
C SER A 430 2.62 -19.74 9.97
N ILE A 431 3.81 -19.90 10.55
CA ILE A 431 4.07 -20.93 11.57
C ILE A 431 3.69 -20.45 12.97
N LEU A 432 3.76 -19.14 13.25
CA LEU A 432 3.06 -18.55 14.39
C LEU A 432 1.57 -18.96 14.37
N CYS A 433 0.89 -18.74 13.24
CA CYS A 433 -0.52 -19.09 13.09
C CYS A 433 -0.78 -20.61 13.11
N ALA A 434 0.08 -21.43 12.51
CA ALA A 434 -0.16 -22.86 12.41
C ALA A 434 0.15 -23.64 13.70
N GLU A 435 1.20 -23.27 14.43
CA GLU A 435 1.75 -24.09 15.52
C GLU A 435 1.68 -23.41 16.89
N ARG A 436 1.64 -22.08 16.96
CA ARG A 436 1.85 -21.33 18.22
C ARG A 436 0.66 -20.48 18.67
N LEU A 437 -0.36 -20.28 17.83
CA LEU A 437 -1.62 -19.62 18.20
C LEU A 437 -2.71 -20.64 18.48
N GLN A 438 -3.31 -20.56 19.66
CA GLN A 438 -4.47 -21.34 20.09
C GLN A 438 -5.67 -20.42 20.34
N PRO A 439 -6.91 -20.95 20.30
CA PRO A 439 -8.08 -20.21 20.75
C PRO A 439 -7.88 -19.61 22.16
N GLY A 440 -8.20 -18.32 22.31
CA GLY A 440 -7.97 -17.52 23.52
C GLY A 440 -6.64 -16.74 23.56
N ASP A 441 -5.69 -17.02 22.67
CA ASP A 441 -4.49 -16.20 22.51
C ASP A 441 -4.82 -14.86 21.84
N THR A 442 -3.92 -13.87 21.93
CA THR A 442 -4.09 -12.58 21.22
C THR A 442 -2.97 -12.31 20.24
N VAL A 443 -3.32 -11.76 19.08
CA VAL A 443 -2.37 -11.38 18.04
C VAL A 443 -2.53 -9.90 17.64
N PRO A 444 -1.44 -9.11 17.58
CA PRO A 444 -1.50 -7.74 17.09
C PRO A 444 -1.79 -7.71 15.58
N MET A 445 -2.86 -7.01 15.22
CA MET A 445 -3.38 -6.92 13.86
C MET A 445 -3.88 -5.52 13.48
N PHE A 446 -4.04 -5.27 12.18
CA PHE A 446 -4.73 -4.11 11.65
C PHE A 446 -5.41 -4.44 10.31
N ILE A 447 -6.48 -3.71 9.98
CA ILE A 447 -7.11 -3.78 8.67
C ILE A 447 -6.34 -2.91 7.68
N GLN A 448 -6.06 -3.47 6.50
CA GLN A 448 -5.44 -2.82 5.36
C GLN A 448 -6.49 -2.71 4.23
N PRO A 449 -7.12 -1.54 4.07
CA PRO A 449 -8.07 -1.32 2.98
C PRO A 449 -7.43 -1.51 1.60
N ASN A 450 -8.14 -2.18 0.70
CA ASN A 450 -7.72 -2.43 -0.67
C ASN A 450 -8.81 -2.00 -1.67
N LYS A 451 -8.69 -0.76 -2.17
CA LYS A 451 -9.63 -0.18 -3.14
C LYS A 451 -9.52 -0.77 -4.56
N ASN A 452 -8.50 -1.60 -4.82
CA ASN A 452 -8.22 -2.16 -6.15
C ASN A 452 -8.74 -3.60 -6.31
N PHE A 453 -9.34 -4.18 -5.27
CA PHE A 453 -9.87 -5.54 -5.27
C PHE A 453 -11.21 -5.58 -4.54
N LYS A 454 -12.29 -5.21 -5.24
CA LYS A 454 -13.66 -5.06 -4.69
C LYS A 454 -14.70 -5.70 -5.59
N LEU A 455 -15.80 -6.14 -4.98
CA LEU A 455 -17.02 -6.51 -5.70
C LEU A 455 -17.53 -5.33 -6.56
N PRO A 456 -18.22 -5.61 -7.67
CA PRO A 456 -18.86 -4.56 -8.46
C PRO A 456 -19.95 -3.85 -7.65
N GLU A 457 -20.16 -2.55 -7.93
CA GLU A 457 -21.21 -1.77 -7.26
C GLU A 457 -22.62 -2.33 -7.51
N SER A 458 -22.85 -2.92 -8.69
CA SER A 458 -24.12 -3.56 -9.03
C SER A 458 -24.08 -5.05 -8.65
N PRO A 459 -25.03 -5.55 -7.83
CA PRO A 459 -25.10 -6.96 -7.44
C PRO A 459 -25.44 -7.90 -8.61
N GLU A 460 -26.00 -7.36 -9.70
CA GLU A 460 -26.34 -8.08 -10.93
C GLU A 460 -25.14 -8.31 -11.86
N THR A 461 -24.06 -7.54 -11.68
CA THR A 461 -22.88 -7.67 -12.54
C THR A 461 -22.25 -9.05 -12.34
N PRO A 462 -22.07 -9.85 -13.42
CA PRO A 462 -21.47 -11.17 -13.30
C PRO A 462 -20.02 -11.09 -12.79
N ILE A 463 -19.60 -12.10 -12.02
CA ILE A 463 -18.22 -12.21 -11.54
C ILE A 463 -17.59 -13.55 -11.92
N ILE A 464 -16.32 -13.50 -12.32
CA ILE A 464 -15.48 -14.68 -12.57
C ILE A 464 -14.29 -14.58 -11.63
N MET A 465 -14.08 -15.60 -10.81
CA MET A 465 -13.09 -15.65 -9.75
C MET A 465 -12.11 -16.78 -10.02
N VAL A 466 -10.81 -16.48 -10.05
CA VAL A 466 -9.74 -17.47 -10.26
C VAL A 466 -8.81 -17.43 -9.05
N GLY A 467 -8.89 -18.47 -8.21
CA GLY A 467 -8.21 -18.50 -6.91
C GLY A 467 -7.77 -19.91 -6.50
N PRO A 468 -6.66 -20.44 -7.03
CA PRO A 468 -6.11 -21.71 -6.57
C PRO A 468 -5.44 -21.59 -5.19
N GLY A 469 -5.53 -22.68 -4.40
CA GLY A 469 -4.99 -22.76 -3.05
C GLY A 469 -5.51 -21.66 -2.13
N THR A 470 -4.61 -20.97 -1.42
CA THR A 470 -4.96 -19.84 -0.53
C THR A 470 -5.51 -18.63 -1.28
N GLY A 471 -5.38 -18.57 -2.62
CA GLY A 471 -6.02 -17.56 -3.45
C GLY A 471 -7.56 -17.58 -3.39
N VAL A 472 -8.15 -18.61 -2.79
CA VAL A 472 -9.58 -18.68 -2.53
C VAL A 472 -10.07 -17.73 -1.44
N ALA A 473 -9.16 -17.23 -0.59
CA ALA A 473 -9.50 -16.42 0.59
C ALA A 473 -10.47 -15.26 0.29
N PRO A 474 -10.15 -14.27 -0.56
CA PRO A 474 -11.06 -13.16 -0.80
C PRO A 474 -12.34 -13.59 -1.52
N PHE A 475 -12.33 -14.71 -2.24
CA PHE A 475 -13.53 -15.23 -2.91
C PHE A 475 -14.52 -15.85 -1.94
N ARG A 476 -14.04 -16.44 -0.84
CA ARG A 476 -14.92 -16.85 0.26
C ARG A 476 -15.65 -15.63 0.85
N SER A 477 -14.91 -14.55 1.09
CA SER A 477 -15.48 -13.26 1.53
C SER A 477 -16.50 -12.70 0.54
N PHE A 478 -16.21 -12.75 -0.77
CA PHE A 478 -17.15 -12.31 -1.82
C PHE A 478 -18.43 -13.14 -1.83
N MET A 479 -18.33 -14.46 -1.67
CA MET A 479 -19.52 -15.32 -1.66
C MET A 479 -20.39 -15.09 -0.43
N GLN A 480 -19.79 -14.92 0.75
CA GLN A 480 -20.52 -14.55 1.96
C GLN A 480 -21.24 -13.21 1.80
N GLU A 481 -20.56 -12.17 1.28
CA GLU A 481 -21.19 -10.87 1.02
C GLU A 481 -22.38 -10.99 0.05
N ARG A 482 -22.22 -11.76 -1.01
CA ARG A 482 -23.27 -11.96 -2.02
C ARG A 482 -24.47 -12.71 -1.46
N GLU A 483 -24.25 -13.69 -0.59
CA GLU A 483 -25.33 -14.42 0.11
C GLU A 483 -26.12 -13.46 0.99
N GLU A 484 -25.46 -12.66 1.83
CA GLU A 484 -26.11 -11.70 2.75
C GLU A 484 -26.80 -10.55 2.00
N ALA A 485 -26.20 -10.07 0.92
CA ALA A 485 -26.79 -9.02 0.07
C ALA A 485 -27.93 -9.54 -0.83
N GLY A 486 -28.14 -10.85 -0.90
CA GLY A 486 -29.12 -11.47 -1.81
C GLY A 486 -28.82 -11.22 -3.29
N ALA A 487 -27.54 -11.13 -3.66
CA ALA A 487 -27.13 -10.75 -5.01
C ALA A 487 -27.49 -11.82 -6.05
N THR A 488 -28.20 -11.45 -7.12
CA THR A 488 -28.68 -12.40 -8.16
C THR A 488 -27.80 -12.48 -9.40
N GLY A 489 -26.77 -11.63 -9.52
CA GLY A 489 -25.80 -11.71 -10.61
C GLY A 489 -25.09 -13.08 -10.66
N LYS A 490 -24.65 -13.47 -11.85
CA LYS A 490 -23.97 -14.77 -12.01
C LYS A 490 -22.58 -14.75 -11.35
N SER A 491 -22.15 -15.88 -10.83
CA SER A 491 -20.86 -16.02 -10.15
C SER A 491 -20.19 -17.34 -10.56
N TRP A 492 -18.91 -17.28 -10.90
CA TRP A 492 -18.15 -18.44 -11.37
C TRP A 492 -16.81 -18.52 -10.67
N MET A 493 -16.55 -19.64 -9.99
CA MET A 493 -15.28 -19.93 -9.33
C MET A 493 -14.44 -20.94 -10.12
N PHE A 494 -13.18 -20.59 -10.40
CA PHE A 494 -12.13 -21.52 -10.81
C PHE A 494 -11.18 -21.76 -9.64
N PHE A 495 -11.30 -22.93 -9.02
CA PHE A 495 -10.48 -23.35 -7.89
C PHE A 495 -9.47 -24.41 -8.33
N GLY A 496 -8.32 -24.47 -7.67
CA GLY A 496 -7.41 -25.59 -7.85
C GLY A 496 -6.48 -25.81 -6.67
N ASP A 497 -6.10 -27.05 -6.44
CA ASP A 497 -5.09 -27.44 -5.46
C ASP A 497 -4.38 -28.74 -5.89
N GLN A 498 -3.70 -29.43 -4.98
CA GLN A 498 -2.96 -30.66 -5.27
C GLN A 498 -3.91 -31.84 -5.40
N HIS A 499 -4.70 -32.13 -4.35
CA HIS A 499 -5.57 -33.30 -4.30
C HIS A 499 -7.01 -32.97 -3.91
N PHE A 500 -7.98 -33.61 -4.56
CA PHE A 500 -9.40 -33.45 -4.24
C PHE A 500 -9.73 -33.85 -2.81
N VAL A 501 -9.17 -34.97 -2.34
CA VAL A 501 -9.54 -35.56 -1.05
C VAL A 501 -8.95 -34.79 0.13
N THR A 502 -7.75 -34.22 -0.03
CA THR A 502 -7.01 -33.65 1.10
C THR A 502 -6.87 -32.12 1.04
N ASP A 503 -7.07 -31.49 -0.12
CA ASP A 503 -6.72 -30.07 -0.29
C ASP A 503 -7.85 -29.23 -0.86
N PHE A 504 -9.08 -29.76 -0.92
CA PHE A 504 -10.24 -28.99 -1.35
C PHE A 504 -10.76 -28.06 -0.24
N LEU A 505 -10.11 -26.91 -0.11
CA LEU A 505 -10.41 -25.89 0.91
C LEU A 505 -11.88 -25.43 0.84
N TYR A 506 -12.55 -25.39 2.00
CA TYR A 506 -13.95 -24.96 2.16
C TYR A 506 -14.97 -25.72 1.29
N GLN A 507 -14.70 -26.98 0.94
CA GLN A 507 -15.52 -27.80 0.03
C GLN A 507 -17.03 -27.72 0.33
N THR A 508 -17.42 -27.83 1.60
CA THR A 508 -18.84 -27.84 2.01
C THR A 508 -19.52 -26.49 1.78
N GLU A 509 -18.80 -25.38 1.95
CA GLU A 509 -19.34 -24.04 1.70
C GLU A 509 -19.58 -23.82 0.20
N TRP A 510 -18.62 -24.19 -0.66
CA TRP A 510 -18.78 -24.10 -2.11
C TRP A 510 -19.96 -24.92 -2.62
N GLN A 511 -20.11 -26.15 -2.11
CA GLN A 511 -21.23 -27.03 -2.46
C GLN A 511 -22.58 -26.45 -2.01
N LYS A 512 -22.63 -25.82 -0.83
CA LYS A 512 -23.81 -25.11 -0.35
C LYS A 512 -24.17 -23.96 -1.29
N TRP A 513 -23.23 -23.07 -1.61
CA TRP A 513 -23.50 -21.94 -2.51
C TRP A 513 -23.89 -22.36 -3.92
N LEU A 514 -23.36 -23.46 -4.45
CA LEU A 514 -23.81 -24.04 -5.73
C LEU A 514 -25.27 -24.51 -5.66
N LYS A 515 -25.63 -25.21 -4.58
CA LYS A 515 -26.98 -25.73 -4.37
C LYS A 515 -27.99 -24.59 -4.19
N ASP A 516 -27.63 -23.57 -3.44
CA ASP A 516 -28.49 -22.44 -3.10
C ASP A 516 -28.54 -21.38 -4.23
N GLY A 517 -27.69 -21.52 -5.26
CA GLY A 517 -27.65 -20.67 -6.44
C GLY A 517 -26.87 -19.37 -6.26
N VAL A 518 -26.29 -19.11 -5.08
CA VAL A 518 -25.40 -17.96 -4.82
C VAL A 518 -24.15 -18.10 -5.69
N LEU A 519 -23.57 -19.30 -5.79
CA LEU A 519 -22.53 -19.66 -6.74
C LEU A 519 -23.18 -20.28 -7.98
N THR A 520 -23.11 -19.62 -9.14
CA THR A 520 -23.72 -20.16 -10.37
C THR A 520 -22.93 -21.37 -10.89
N ARG A 521 -21.60 -21.32 -10.80
CA ARG A 521 -20.73 -22.34 -11.37
C ARG A 521 -19.41 -22.45 -10.62
N MET A 522 -18.87 -23.67 -10.56
CA MET A 522 -17.53 -23.93 -10.06
C MET A 522 -16.83 -24.95 -10.94
N ASP A 523 -15.60 -24.65 -11.34
CA ASP A 523 -14.72 -25.59 -12.03
C ASP A 523 -13.44 -25.77 -11.22
N VAL A 524 -13.04 -27.04 -11.03
CA VAL A 524 -11.96 -27.44 -10.12
C VAL A 524 -10.80 -28.11 -10.85
N ALA A 525 -9.58 -27.83 -10.41
CA ALA A 525 -8.35 -28.39 -10.96
C ALA A 525 -7.46 -29.01 -9.86
N PHE A 526 -7.27 -30.33 -9.88
CA PHE A 526 -6.41 -31.03 -8.94
C PHE A 526 -5.16 -31.54 -9.65
N SER A 527 -4.04 -30.87 -9.35
CA SER A 527 -2.81 -31.03 -10.11
C SER A 527 -2.06 -32.36 -9.87
N ARG A 528 -2.47 -33.16 -8.88
CA ARG A 528 -1.78 -34.38 -8.45
C ARG A 528 -2.68 -35.62 -8.31
N ASP A 529 -3.94 -35.54 -8.72
CA ASP A 529 -4.86 -36.69 -8.69
C ASP A 529 -4.69 -37.64 -9.89
N THR A 530 -4.08 -37.15 -10.97
CA THR A 530 -3.79 -37.90 -12.21
C THR A 530 -2.33 -37.76 -12.62
N GLU A 531 -1.88 -38.59 -13.57
CA GLU A 531 -0.54 -38.47 -14.16
C GLU A 531 -0.35 -37.13 -14.89
N GLU A 532 -1.40 -36.64 -15.55
CA GLU A 532 -1.41 -35.32 -16.18
C GLU A 532 -1.75 -34.24 -15.15
N LYS A 533 -0.98 -33.15 -15.14
CA LYS A 533 -1.23 -32.01 -14.25
C LYS A 533 -2.33 -31.12 -14.80
N VAL A 534 -3.43 -30.99 -14.06
CA VAL A 534 -4.53 -30.09 -14.39
C VAL A 534 -4.46 -28.83 -13.51
N TYR A 535 -4.47 -27.65 -14.13
CA TYR A 535 -4.47 -26.35 -13.47
C TYR A 535 -5.68 -25.51 -13.90
N VAL A 536 -5.91 -24.39 -13.21
CA VAL A 536 -7.09 -23.52 -13.43
C VAL A 536 -7.13 -22.95 -14.85
N GLN A 537 -5.99 -22.61 -15.45
CA GLN A 537 -5.91 -22.14 -16.83
C GLN A 537 -6.40 -23.19 -17.84
N HIS A 538 -6.18 -24.48 -17.57
CA HIS A 538 -6.70 -25.56 -18.43
C HIS A 538 -8.24 -25.61 -18.36
N ARG A 539 -8.82 -25.43 -17.17
CA ARG A 539 -10.28 -25.35 -16.98
C ARG A 539 -10.88 -24.11 -17.63
N MET A 540 -10.18 -22.98 -17.59
CA MET A 540 -10.58 -21.77 -18.30
C MET A 540 -10.66 -22.00 -19.81
N LEU A 541 -9.64 -22.64 -20.39
CA LEU A 541 -9.58 -22.97 -21.82
C LEU A 541 -10.65 -23.99 -22.23
N GLU A 542 -10.93 -25.00 -21.39
CA GLU A 542 -12.00 -25.98 -21.59
C GLU A 542 -13.38 -25.30 -21.71
N HIS A 543 -13.57 -24.20 -20.97
CA HIS A 543 -14.82 -23.44 -20.94
C HIS A 543 -14.72 -22.06 -21.62
N SER A 544 -13.79 -21.92 -22.57
CA SER A 544 -13.45 -20.66 -23.25
C SER A 544 -14.68 -19.89 -23.76
N LYS A 545 -15.60 -20.59 -24.42
CA LYS A 545 -16.82 -20.02 -25.01
C LYS A 545 -17.73 -19.35 -23.98
N GLU A 546 -18.01 -20.04 -22.88
CA GLU A 546 -18.91 -19.51 -21.85
C GLU A 546 -18.21 -18.40 -21.06
N LEU A 547 -16.89 -18.55 -20.80
CA LEU A 547 -16.08 -17.53 -20.15
C LEU A 547 -16.09 -16.24 -20.97
N TYR A 548 -15.78 -16.32 -22.28
CA TYR A 548 -15.80 -15.16 -23.17
C TYR A 548 -17.19 -14.52 -23.25
N LYS A 549 -18.26 -15.31 -23.32
CA LYS A 549 -19.63 -14.80 -23.28
C LYS A 549 -19.90 -13.97 -22.02
N TRP A 550 -19.45 -14.41 -20.85
CA TRP A 550 -19.62 -13.63 -19.61
C TRP A 550 -18.80 -12.33 -19.63
N LEU A 551 -17.60 -12.35 -20.23
CA LEU A 551 -16.84 -11.12 -20.46
C LEU A 551 -17.64 -10.13 -21.34
N GLU A 552 -18.29 -10.61 -22.39
CA GLU A 552 -19.15 -9.76 -23.23
C GLU A 552 -20.44 -9.30 -22.52
N GLU A 553 -20.93 -10.06 -21.54
CA GLU A 553 -22.03 -9.66 -20.64
C GLU A 553 -21.61 -8.62 -19.57
N GLY A 554 -20.35 -8.19 -19.57
CA GLY A 554 -19.86 -7.17 -18.64
C GLY A 554 -19.24 -7.73 -17.37
N ALA A 555 -18.91 -9.03 -17.31
CA ALA A 555 -18.35 -9.65 -16.11
C ALA A 555 -17.09 -8.94 -15.61
N VAL A 556 -16.93 -8.93 -14.28
CA VAL A 556 -15.65 -8.59 -13.62
C VAL A 556 -14.88 -9.88 -13.37
N PHE A 557 -13.62 -9.89 -13.81
CA PHE A 557 -12.70 -11.02 -13.72
C PHE A 557 -11.66 -10.75 -12.62
N TYR A 558 -11.53 -11.67 -11.69
CA TYR A 558 -10.65 -11.57 -10.53
C TYR A 558 -9.61 -12.68 -10.52
N VAL A 559 -8.37 -12.35 -10.15
CA VAL A 559 -7.28 -13.31 -9.94
C VAL A 559 -6.67 -13.10 -8.56
N CYS A 560 -6.56 -14.17 -7.77
CA CYS A 560 -5.87 -14.13 -6.48
C CYS A 560 -4.96 -15.36 -6.29
N GLY A 561 -3.78 -15.16 -5.70
CA GLY A 561 -2.80 -16.22 -5.39
C GLY A 561 -1.39 -15.92 -5.89
N ASP A 562 -0.65 -16.95 -6.29
CA ASP A 562 0.76 -16.85 -6.71
C ASP A 562 0.96 -15.88 -7.87
N LYS A 563 1.75 -14.84 -7.62
CA LYS A 563 2.11 -13.84 -8.62
C LYS A 563 3.12 -14.36 -9.65
N THR A 564 3.99 -15.28 -9.25
CA THR A 564 5.22 -15.58 -10.02
C THR A 564 4.91 -16.39 -11.27
N ASN A 565 4.05 -17.41 -11.13
CA ASN A 565 3.71 -18.36 -12.18
C ASN A 565 2.20 -18.28 -12.49
N MET A 566 1.35 -18.52 -11.49
CA MET A 566 -0.09 -18.69 -11.71
C MET A 566 -0.76 -17.48 -12.34
N ALA A 567 -0.49 -16.27 -11.84
CA ALA A 567 -1.09 -15.06 -12.38
C ALA A 567 -0.70 -14.79 -13.85
N LYS A 568 0.50 -15.21 -14.27
CA LYS A 568 0.95 -15.09 -15.67
C LYS A 568 0.23 -16.09 -16.56
N ASP A 569 0.14 -17.35 -16.13
CA ASP A 569 -0.53 -18.42 -16.89
C ASP A 569 -2.02 -18.14 -17.06
N VAL A 570 -2.68 -17.62 -16.01
CA VAL A 570 -4.10 -17.22 -16.08
C VAL A 570 -4.30 -16.04 -17.03
N GLN A 571 -3.40 -15.05 -17.01
CA GLN A 571 -3.48 -13.93 -17.95
C GLN A 571 -3.27 -14.39 -19.40
N GLU A 572 -2.32 -15.29 -19.64
CA GLU A 572 -2.07 -15.84 -20.97
C GLU A 572 -3.29 -16.62 -21.48
N ALA A 573 -3.87 -17.49 -20.65
CA ALA A 573 -5.08 -18.22 -21.01
C ALA A 573 -6.27 -17.29 -21.27
N LEU A 574 -6.41 -16.20 -20.51
CA LEU A 574 -7.45 -15.20 -20.75
C LEU A 574 -7.27 -14.51 -22.11
N LEU A 575 -6.03 -14.15 -22.48
CA LEU A 575 -5.73 -13.58 -23.79
C LEU A 575 -6.02 -14.58 -24.92
N GLU A 576 -5.62 -15.84 -24.77
CA GLU A 576 -5.94 -16.91 -25.74
C GLU A 576 -7.45 -17.08 -25.93
N ILE A 577 -8.24 -17.02 -24.84
CA ILE A 577 -9.70 -17.09 -24.91
C ILE A 577 -10.27 -15.90 -25.69
N ILE A 578 -9.77 -14.68 -25.42
CA ILE A 578 -10.21 -13.46 -26.11
C ILE A 578 -9.86 -13.50 -27.61
N GLU A 579 -8.66 -13.99 -27.96
CA GLU A 579 -8.23 -14.19 -29.35
C GLU A 579 -9.16 -15.18 -30.06
N LYS A 580 -9.31 -16.38 -29.49
CA LYS A 580 -10.02 -17.49 -30.10
C LYS A 580 -11.52 -17.26 -30.21
N GLU A 581 -12.17 -16.88 -29.12
CA GLU A 581 -13.64 -16.77 -29.07
C GLU A 581 -14.13 -15.39 -29.50
N GLY A 582 -13.29 -14.36 -29.38
CA GLY A 582 -13.57 -13.01 -29.88
C GLY A 582 -13.15 -12.76 -31.34
N GLY A 583 -12.40 -13.69 -31.95
CA GLY A 583 -11.86 -13.53 -33.30
C GLY A 583 -10.90 -12.34 -33.42
N LYS A 584 -10.12 -12.08 -32.37
CA LYS A 584 -9.21 -10.92 -32.23
C LYS A 584 -7.77 -11.33 -32.50
N SER A 585 -6.95 -10.40 -32.99
CA SER A 585 -5.49 -10.58 -32.97
C SER A 585 -4.95 -10.49 -31.54
N ARG A 586 -3.69 -10.90 -31.33
CA ARG A 586 -3.03 -10.77 -30.03
C ARG A 586 -3.04 -9.34 -29.50
N GLU A 587 -2.71 -8.38 -30.37
CA GLU A 587 -2.67 -6.96 -30.03
C GLU A 587 -4.07 -6.42 -29.65
N GLU A 588 -5.11 -6.89 -30.33
CA GLU A 588 -6.49 -6.54 -30.01
C GLU A 588 -6.95 -7.16 -28.69
N ALA A 589 -6.51 -8.39 -28.37
CA ALA A 589 -6.78 -9.04 -27.09
C ALA A 589 -6.08 -8.34 -25.92
N GLU A 590 -4.82 -7.92 -26.10
CA GLU A 590 -4.08 -7.13 -25.12
C GLU A 590 -4.73 -5.76 -24.90
N ALA A 591 -5.19 -5.11 -25.98
CA ALA A 591 -5.94 -3.86 -25.89
C ALA A 591 -7.29 -4.05 -25.16
N TYR A 592 -8.00 -5.16 -25.41
CA TYR A 592 -9.24 -5.52 -24.71
C TYR A 592 -8.99 -5.68 -23.21
N LEU A 593 -7.95 -6.43 -22.83
CA LEU A 593 -7.59 -6.64 -21.42
C LEU A 593 -7.15 -5.33 -20.75
N ALA A 594 -6.41 -4.47 -21.45
CA ALA A 594 -6.02 -3.15 -20.95
C ALA A 594 -7.25 -2.25 -20.69
N GLU A 595 -8.25 -2.29 -21.57
CA GLU A 595 -9.51 -1.57 -21.36
C GLU A 595 -10.31 -2.17 -20.19
N MET A 596 -10.35 -3.50 -20.03
CA MET A 596 -10.94 -4.14 -18.85
C MET A 596 -10.29 -3.65 -17.55
N LYS A 597 -8.95 -3.56 -17.49
CA LYS A 597 -8.25 -3.02 -16.31
C LYS A 597 -8.70 -1.59 -16.00
N LYS A 598 -8.77 -0.73 -17.03
CA LYS A 598 -9.22 0.66 -16.89
C LYS A 598 -10.67 0.77 -16.42
N GLN A 599 -11.53 -0.15 -16.85
CA GLN A 599 -12.92 -0.26 -16.41
C GLN A 599 -13.08 -0.94 -15.04
N LYS A 600 -11.97 -1.32 -14.36
CA LYS A 600 -11.96 -2.12 -13.13
C LYS A 600 -12.66 -3.47 -13.27
N ARG A 601 -12.70 -4.00 -14.50
CA ARG A 601 -13.29 -5.31 -14.84
C ARG A 601 -12.26 -6.44 -14.84
N TYR A 602 -10.97 -6.14 -14.71
CA TYR A 602 -9.93 -7.13 -14.45
C TYR A 602 -9.13 -6.69 -13.22
N GLN A 603 -9.29 -7.41 -12.10
CA GLN A 603 -8.71 -7.06 -10.81
C GLN A 603 -7.82 -8.19 -10.29
N ARG A 604 -6.70 -7.85 -9.64
CA ARG A 604 -5.69 -8.82 -9.18
C ARG A 604 -5.23 -8.55 -7.76
N ASP A 605 -5.30 -9.58 -6.92
CA ASP A 605 -4.71 -9.63 -5.59
C ASP A 605 -3.70 -10.77 -5.53
N VAL A 606 -2.50 -10.51 -6.07
CA VAL A 606 -1.44 -11.50 -6.27
C VAL A 606 -0.19 -11.13 -5.50
N TYR A 607 0.42 -12.11 -4.86
CA TYR A 607 1.54 -11.94 -3.93
C TYR A 607 2.69 -12.92 -4.19
#